data_AF-A0A392R1B4-F1
#
_entry.id   AF-A0A392R1B4-F1
#
_cell.length_a   1.000
_cell.length_b   1.000
_cell.length_c   1.000
_cell.angle_alpha   90.00
_cell.angle_beta   90.00
_cell.angle_gamma   90.00
#
_symmetry.space_group_name_H-M   'P 1'
#
loop_
_entity.id
_entity.type
_entity.pdbx_description
1 polymer ?
#
loop_
_entity_poly.entity_id
_entity_poly.type
_entity_poly.pdbx_seq_one_letter_code
_entity_poly.pdbx_strand_id
1 'polypeptide(L)' 'MFRLIKKCTVAEDAWEILKTTYEGTAKVKISRLQMLTRKFENLVMKEDESIHDFYMTVMDYANSFDILGEKLDDKN' A
#
# COMPACT_ATOMS: atom_id res chain seq x y z
N MET A 1 -4.47 -3.85 -21.58
CA MET A 1 -3.64 -2.66 -21.37
C MET A 1 -3.34 -1.87 -22.63
N PHE A 2 -2.61 -2.43 -23.61
CA PHE A 2 -2.26 -1.73 -24.87
C PHE A 2 -3.47 -1.07 -25.58
N ARG A 3 -4.65 -1.71 -25.56
CA ARG A 3 -5.88 -1.14 -26.15
C ARG A 3 -6.37 0.14 -25.47
N LEU A 4 -6.05 0.37 -24.20
CA LEU A 4 -6.46 1.56 -23.44
C LEU A 4 -5.54 2.74 -23.74
N ILE A 5 -4.24 2.50 -23.94
CA ILE A 5 -3.24 3.56 -24.17
C ILE A 5 -2.93 3.82 -25.64
N LYS A 6 -3.27 2.91 -26.57
CA LYS A 6 -2.94 3.06 -28.01
C LYS A 6 -3.58 4.27 -28.71
N LYS A 7 -4.60 4.87 -28.09
CA LYS A 7 -5.29 6.06 -28.60
C LYS A 7 -4.84 7.36 -27.91
N CYS A 8 -4.01 7.26 -26.87
CA CYS A 8 -3.46 8.43 -26.21
C CYS A 8 -2.50 9.13 -27.17
N THR A 9 -2.76 10.40 -27.43
CA THR A 9 -1.88 11.29 -28.20
C THR A 9 -0.91 12.06 -27.31
N VAL A 10 -1.19 12.10 -26.00
CA VAL A 10 -0.35 12.71 -24.96
C VAL A 10 0.27 11.60 -24.11
N ALA A 11 1.58 11.67 -23.88
CA ALA A 11 2.31 10.67 -23.12
C ALA A 11 1.89 10.62 -21.64
N GLU A 12 1.54 11.78 -21.07
CA GLU A 12 1.04 11.92 -19.69
C GLU A 12 -0.25 11.12 -19.47
N ASP A 13 -1.23 11.22 -20.37
CA ASP A 13 -2.50 10.47 -20.26
C ASP A 13 -2.27 8.95 -20.30
N ALA A 14 -1.38 8.49 -21.20
CA ALA A 14 -1.03 7.07 -21.28
C ALA A 14 -0.35 6.59 -19.99
N TRP A 15 0.53 7.42 -19.41
CA TRP A 15 1.21 7.15 -18.15
C TRP A 15 0.24 7.10 -16.97
N GLU A 16 -0.69 8.04 -16.86
CA GLU A 16 -1.69 8.05 -15.78
C GLU A 16 -2.66 6.87 -15.87
N ILE A 17 -3.04 6.43 -17.08
CA ILE A 17 -3.81 5.19 -17.27
C ILE A 17 -3.00 3.97 -16.83
N LEU A 18 -1.71 3.91 -17.18
CA LEU A 18 -0.81 2.85 -16.73
C LEU A 18 -0.73 2.80 -15.21
N LYS A 19 -0.37 3.92 -14.60
CA LYS A 19 -0.24 4.07 -13.15
C LYS A 19 -1.53 3.73 -12.43
N THR A 20 -2.67 4.25 -12.88
CA THR A 20 -3.98 3.97 -12.27
C THR A 20 -4.38 2.50 -12.40
N THR A 21 -4.06 1.85 -13.51
CA THR A 21 -4.45 0.44 -13.72
C THR A 21 -3.59 -0.52 -12.89
N TYR A 22 -2.29 -0.24 -12.74
CA TYR A 22 -1.37 -1.11 -12.01
C TYR A 22 -1.29 -0.79 -10.51
N GLU A 23 -1.23 0.49 -10.15
CA GLU A 23 -1.10 0.93 -8.76
C GLU A 23 -2.45 1.23 -8.09
N GLY A 24 -3.53 1.33 -8.87
CA GLY A 24 -4.83 1.84 -8.42
C GLY A 24 -4.90 3.37 -8.42
N THR A 25 -6.11 3.91 -8.28
CA THR A 25 -6.31 5.37 -8.12
C THR A 25 -5.81 5.83 -6.75
N ALA A 26 -5.50 7.12 -6.60
CA ALA A 26 -5.17 7.73 -5.31
C ALA A 26 -6.25 7.43 -4.24
N LYS A 27 -7.53 7.41 -4.63
CA LYS A 27 -8.65 7.05 -3.75
C LYS A 27 -8.58 5.62 -3.24
N VAL A 28 -8.19 4.66 -4.10
CA VAL A 28 -8.00 3.26 -3.71
C VAL A 28 -6.80 3.13 -2.76
N LYS A 29 -5.70 3.85 -3.01
CA LYS A 29 -4.55 3.89 -2.09
C LYS A 29 -4.95 4.41 -0.70
N ILE A 30 -5.66 5.53 -0.61
CA ILE A 30 -6.16 6.09 0.66
C ILE A 30 -7.08 5.09 1.37
N SER A 31 -8.01 4.46 0.66
CA SER A 31 -8.92 3.47 1.26
C SER A 31 -8.16 2.25 1.80
N ARG A 32 -7.10 1.80 1.12
CA ARG A 32 -6.23 0.73 1.59
C ARG A 32 -5.45 1.14 2.84
N LEU A 33 -4.90 2.34 2.87
CA LEU A 33 -4.21 2.90 4.04
C LEU A 33 -5.15 2.96 5.25
N GLN A 34 -6.36 3.52 5.09
CA GLN A 34 -7.35 3.58 6.18
C GLN A 34 -7.71 2.19 6.73
N MET A 35 -7.87 1.20 5.85
CA MET A 35 -8.10 -0.18 6.28
C MET A 35 -6.90 -0.76 7.03
N LEU A 36 -5.68 -0.48 6.57
CA LEU A 36 -4.45 -0.98 7.19
C LEU A 36 -4.22 -0.34 8.56
N THR A 37 -4.38 0.99 8.68
CA THR A 37 -4.34 1.73 9.95
C THR A 37 -5.31 1.14 10.95
N ARG A 38 -6.58 0.94 10.55
CA ARG A 38 -7.58 0.36 11.46
C ARG A 38 -7.20 -1.05 11.91
N LYS A 39 -6.62 -1.88 11.05
CA LYS A 39 -6.16 -3.22 11.45
C LYS A 39 -5.00 -3.15 12.43
N PHE A 40 -4.05 -2.25 12.18
CA PHE A 40 -2.89 -2.03 13.03
C PHE A 40 -3.27 -1.48 14.41
N GLU A 41 -4.18 -0.50 14.48
CA GLU A 41 -4.69 0.05 15.76
C GLU A 41 -5.37 -1.00 16.64
N ASN A 42 -5.95 -2.04 16.01
CA ASN A 42 -6.58 -3.16 16.70
C ASN A 42 -5.65 -4.38 16.84
N LEU A 43 -4.37 -4.24 16.47
CA LEU A 43 -3.39 -5.32 16.56
C LEU A 43 -3.06 -5.59 18.02
N VAL A 44 -3.29 -6.82 18.45
CA VAL A 44 -2.96 -7.31 19.79
C VAL A 44 -2.34 -8.69 19.62
N MET A 45 -1.26 -8.92 20.36
CA MET A 45 -0.61 -10.23 20.43
C MET A 45 -1.54 -11.25 21.07
N LYS A 46 -1.64 -12.44 20.50
CA LYS A 46 -2.49 -13.50 21.06
C LYS A 46 -1.77 -14.21 22.22
N GLU A 47 -2.54 -14.86 23.09
CA GLU A 47 -2.00 -15.60 24.24
C GLU A 47 -1.11 -16.78 23.82
N ASP A 48 -1.36 -17.36 22.65
CA ASP A 48 -0.65 -18.50 22.08
C ASP A 48 0.45 -18.11 21.06
N GLU A 49 0.60 -16.82 20.79
CA GLU A 49 1.58 -16.29 19.83
C GLU A 49 2.94 -16.10 20.50
N SER A 50 4.04 -16.39 19.79
CA SER A 50 5.38 -16.07 20.29
C SER A 50 5.71 -14.59 20.01
N ILE A 51 6.61 -14.02 20.82
CA ILE A 51 7.10 -12.64 20.60
C ILE A 51 7.70 -12.49 19.19
N HIS A 52 8.36 -13.54 18.69
CA HIS A 52 8.96 -13.53 17.36
C HIS A 52 7.88 -13.47 16.27
N ASP A 53 6.83 -14.28 16.38
CA ASP A 53 5.74 -14.30 15.39
C ASP A 53 4.97 -12.97 15.37
N PHE A 54 4.73 -12.40 16.55
CA PHE A 54 4.12 -11.08 16.66
C PHE A 54 5.00 -9.99 16.06
N TYR A 55 6.31 -10.04 16.32
CA TYR A 55 7.28 -9.11 15.71
C TYR A 55 7.27 -9.21 14.18
N MET A 56 7.24 -10.41 13.62
CA MET A 56 7.14 -10.61 12.17
C MET A 56 5.84 -10.03 11.62
N THR A 57 4.72 -10.19 12.34
CA THR A 57 3.44 -9.56 11.97
C THR A 57 3.55 -8.03 11.95
N VAL A 58 4.18 -7.42 12.95
CA VAL A 58 4.41 -5.97 12.98
C VAL A 58 5.27 -5.51 11.80
N MET A 59 6.32 -6.28 11.46
CA MET A 59 7.16 -6.00 10.30
C MET A 59 6.38 -6.07 8.98
N ASP A 60 5.46 -7.03 8.83
CA ASP A 60 4.59 -7.14 7.67
C ASP A 60 3.66 -5.93 7.51
N TYR A 61 3.15 -5.39 8.63
CA TYR A 61 2.42 -4.12 8.62
C TYR A 61 3.29 -2.95 8.18
N ALA A 62 4.50 -2.81 8.74
CA ALA A 62 5.43 -1.75 8.36
C ALA A 62 5.75 -1.77 6.85
N ASN A 63 6.05 -2.95 6.31
CA ASN A 63 6.27 -3.14 4.88
C ASN A 63 5.03 -2.78 4.04
N SER A 64 3.83 -3.12 4.54
CA SER A 64 2.57 -2.81 3.85
C SER A 64 2.28 -1.31 3.81
N PHE A 65 2.62 -0.56 4.86
CA PHE A 65 2.53 0.91 4.88
C PHE A 65 3.53 1.53 3.91
N ASP A 66 4.77 1.04 3.89
CA ASP A 66 5.83 1.52 2.98
C ASP A 66 5.43 1.37 1.51
N ILE A 67 4.92 0.20 1.12
CA ILE A 67 4.45 -0.08 -0.25
C ILE A 67 3.28 0.84 -0.66
N LEU A 68 2.41 1.23 0.27
CA LEU A 68 1.22 2.02 -0.01
C LEU A 68 1.46 3.53 -0.02
N GLY A 69 2.66 3.99 0.34
CA GLY A 69 3.07 5.39 0.20
C GLY A 69 3.49 6.08 1.50
N GLU A 70 3.66 5.36 2.61
CA GLU A 70 4.37 5.89 3.77
C GLU A 70 5.70 5.16 3.94
N LYS A 71 6.74 5.67 3.26
CA LYS A 71 8.08 5.52 3.83
C LYS A 71 8.00 6.09 5.23
N LEU A 72 8.11 5.22 6.24
CA LEU A 72 8.48 5.64 7.58
C LEU A 72 9.87 6.26 7.41
N ASP A 73 9.88 7.59 7.33
CA ASP A 73 11.10 8.36 7.22
C ASP A 73 11.82 8.17 8.56
N ASP A 74 12.82 7.28 8.58
CA ASP A 74 13.77 7.13 9.68
C ASP A 74 14.58 8.43 9.76
N LYS A 75 13.98 9.45 10.39
CA LYS A 75 14.67 10.67 10.74
C LYS A 75 15.54 10.40 11.96
N ASN A 76 16.82 10.15 11.68
CA ASN A 76 17.93 10.37 12.61
C ASN A 76 17.99 11.82 13.09
#